data_AF-A0A955Q479-F1
#
_entry.id   AF-A0A955Q479-F1
#
_cell.length_a   1.000
_cell.length_b   1.000
_cell.length_c   1.000
_cell.angle_alpha   90.00
_cell.angle_beta   90.00
_cell.angle_gamma   90.00
#
_symmetry.space_group_name_H-M   'P 1'
#
loop_
_entity.id
_entity.type
_entity.pdbx_description
1 polymer ?
#
loop_
_entity_poly.entity_id
_entity_poly.type
_entity_poly.pdbx_seq_one_letter_code
_entity_poly.pdbx_strand_id
1 'polypeptide(L)'
;MRHELTRVREQGTSVTNTGQSADPGIARINALRDIVQSKQYAKIDGIMVDLFSASIVLNVYDALNDSNQAKLRACPIPKMVSISMDLLANN
;
A
#
# COMPACT_ATOMS: atom_id res chain seq x y z
N MET A 1 1.77 -12.68 -23.18
CA MET A 1 1.00 -12.07 -22.08
C MET A 1 1.72 -10.80 -21.65
N ARG A 2 1.04 -9.64 -21.66
CA ARG A 2 1.65 -8.34 -21.31
C ARG A 2 1.85 -8.26 -19.79
N HIS A 3 3.09 -8.11 -19.35
CA HIS A 3 3.45 -7.79 -17.97
C HIS A 3 3.44 -6.27 -17.83
N GLU A 4 2.31 -5.68 -17.43
CA GLU A 4 2.24 -4.27 -17.06
C GLU A 4 2.29 -4.13 -15.54
N LEU A 5 3.23 -3.32 -15.06
CA LEU A 5 3.50 -3.03 -13.64
C LEU A 5 2.27 -2.39 -12.95
N THR A 6 1.53 -1.57 -13.70
CA THR A 6 0.28 -0.95 -13.27
C THR A 6 -0.71 -0.95 -14.44
N ARG A 7 -1.91 -1.52 -14.28
CA ARG A 7 -3.01 -1.44 -15.27
C ARG A 7 -4.19 -0.68 -14.68
N VAL A 8 -4.59 0.40 -15.33
CA VAL A 8 -5.83 1.12 -15.01
C VAL A 8 -7.01 0.35 -15.63
N ARG A 9 -8.01 0.02 -14.82
CA ARG A 9 -9.25 -0.61 -15.28
C ARG A 9 -10.23 0.45 -15.79
N GLU A 10 -11.14 0.07 -16.67
CA GLU A 10 -12.19 0.94 -17.22
C GLU A 10 -13.08 1.61 -16.15
N GLN A 11 -13.08 1.07 -14.92
CA GLN A 11 -13.76 1.64 -13.76
C GLN A 11 -12.89 2.60 -12.92
N GLY A 12 -11.81 3.14 -13.49
CA GLY A 12 -10.92 4.11 -12.81
C GLY A 12 -9.99 3.51 -11.76
N THR A 13 -10.05 2.20 -11.51
CA THR A 13 -9.27 1.52 -10.47
C THR A 13 -7.96 0.95 -11.00
N SER A 14 -6.86 1.26 -10.30
CA SER A 14 -5.52 0.81 -10.67
C SER A 14 -5.21 -0.56 -10.06
N VAL A 15 -4.54 -1.41 -10.84
CA VAL A 15 -3.96 -2.68 -10.36
C VAL A 15 -2.45 -2.57 -10.44
N THR A 16 -1.77 -2.64 -9.31
CA THR A 16 -0.31 -2.60 -9.22
C THR A 16 0.22 -3.96 -8.80
N ASN A 17 1.10 -4.55 -9.62
CA ASN A 17 1.80 -5.79 -9.31
C ASN A 17 3.25 -5.46 -8.94
N THR A 18 3.52 -5.49 -7.63
CA THR A 18 4.80 -5.04 -7.06
C THR A 18 5.89 -6.11 -7.13
N GLY A 19 5.54 -7.37 -7.43
CA GLY A 19 6.47 -8.49 -7.60
C GLY A 19 7.46 -8.36 -8.77
N GLN A 20 7.35 -7.31 -9.60
CA GLN A 20 8.30 -6.99 -10.68
C GLN A 20 9.11 -5.70 -10.43
N SER A 21 8.94 -5.06 -9.26
CA SER A 21 9.65 -3.83 -8.90
C SER A 21 10.98 -4.13 -8.19
N ALA A 22 12.02 -3.33 -8.45
CA ALA A 22 13.34 -3.45 -7.82
C ALA A 22 13.31 -3.29 -6.28
N ASP A 23 12.35 -2.52 -5.76
CA ASP A 23 11.99 -2.47 -4.33
C ASP A 23 10.46 -2.59 -4.18
N PRO A 24 9.94 -3.80 -3.86
CA PRO A 24 8.50 -4.01 -3.72
C PRO A 24 7.92 -3.28 -2.50
N GLY A 25 8.74 -2.91 -1.51
CA GLY A 25 8.27 -2.19 -0.33
C GLY A 25 7.88 -0.75 -0.66
N ILE A 26 8.76 -0.02 -1.34
CA ILE A 26 8.51 1.39 -1.72
C ILE A 26 7.39 1.51 -2.75
N ALA A 27 7.32 0.59 -3.72
CA ALA A 27 6.26 0.61 -4.71
C ALA A 27 4.87 0.34 -4.11
N ARG A 28 4.76 -0.45 -3.03
CA ARG A 28 3.51 -0.57 -2.25
C ARG A 28 3.12 0.74 -1.58
N ILE A 29 4.07 1.41 -0.90
CA ILE A 29 3.81 2.69 -0.23
C ILE A 29 3.36 3.76 -1.23
N ASN A 30 4.01 3.84 -2.40
CA ASN A 30 3.59 4.75 -3.46
C ASN A 30 2.18 4.43 -3.97
N ALA A 31 1.85 3.15 -4.19
CA ALA A 31 0.50 2.76 -4.57
C ALA A 31 -0.54 3.12 -3.48
N LEU A 32 -0.18 3.00 -2.20
CA LEU A 32 -1.05 3.46 -1.10
C LEU A 32 -1.23 4.99 -1.13
N ARG A 33 -0.19 5.76 -1.42
CA ARG A 33 -0.31 7.23 -1.63
C ARG A 33 -1.24 7.56 -2.80
N ASP A 34 -1.13 6.82 -3.91
CA ASP A 34 -1.99 7.03 -5.07
C ASP A 34 -3.46 6.75 -4.77
N ILE A 35 -3.78 5.71 -3.98
CA ILE A 35 -5.14 5.43 -3.48
C ILE A 35 -5.67 6.64 -2.70
N VAL A 36 -4.86 7.20 -1.80
CA VAL A 36 -5.27 8.35 -0.98
C VAL A 36 -5.47 9.61 -1.80
N GLN A 37 -4.57 9.89 -2.76
CA GLN A 37 -4.68 11.04 -3.65
C GLN A 37 -5.85 10.93 -4.63
N SER A 38 -6.03 9.75 -5.23
CA SER A 38 -7.11 9.48 -6.18
C SER A 38 -8.47 9.31 -5.50
N LYS A 39 -8.49 9.10 -4.17
CA LYS A 39 -9.67 8.81 -3.36
C LYS A 39 -10.47 7.60 -3.87
N GLN A 40 -9.77 6.65 -4.48
CA GLN A 40 -10.32 5.43 -5.05
C GLN A 40 -9.64 4.20 -4.47
N TYR A 41 -10.29 3.05 -4.54
CA TYR A 41 -9.67 1.78 -4.16
C TYR A 41 -8.75 1.28 -5.28
N ALA A 42 -7.72 0.52 -4.90
CA ALA A 42 -6.83 -0.12 -5.86
C ALA A 42 -6.46 -1.53 -5.43
N LYS A 43 -5.94 -2.32 -6.38
CA LYS A 43 -5.48 -3.68 -6.11
C LYS A 43 -3.96 -3.72 -6.10
N ILE A 44 -3.35 -4.00 -4.95
CA ILE A 44 -1.90 -4.08 -4.76
C ILE A 44 -1.54 -5.53 -4.45
N ASP A 45 -0.64 -6.13 -5.23
CA ASP A 45 -0.18 -7.52 -5.03
C ASP A 45 -1.33 -8.55 -4.88
N GLY A 46 -2.41 -8.37 -5.65
CA GLY A 46 -3.56 -9.27 -5.57
C GLY A 46 -4.58 -8.93 -4.47
N ILE A 47 -4.31 -7.94 -3.62
CA ILE A 47 -5.15 -7.53 -2.48
C ILE A 47 -5.84 -6.22 -2.79
N MET A 48 -7.15 -6.14 -2.56
CA MET A 48 -7.89 -4.88 -2.70
C MET A 48 -7.69 -4.03 -1.45
N VAL A 49 -7.27 -2.78 -1.63
CA VAL A 49 -7.03 -1.83 -0.55
C VAL A 49 -7.89 -0.60 -0.80
N ASP A 50 -8.63 -0.20 0.22
CA ASP A 50 -9.50 0.97 0.22
C ASP A 50 -8.77 2.22 0.77
N LEU A 51 -9.43 3.37 0.62
CA LEU A 51 -8.92 4.68 1.02
C LEU A 51 -8.58 4.75 2.52
N PHE A 52 -9.39 4.14 3.38
CA PHE A 52 -9.22 4.20 4.83
C PHE A 52 -8.07 3.31 5.29
N SER A 53 -8.00 2.09 4.78
CA SER A 53 -6.86 1.21 5.04
C SER A 53 -5.54 1.83 4.57
N ALA A 54 -5.54 2.46 3.39
CA ALA A 54 -4.36 3.12 2.85
C ALA A 54 -3.93 4.34 3.67
N SER A 55 -4.87 5.17 4.11
CA SER A 55 -4.56 6.36 4.91
C SER A 55 -3.96 5.99 6.26
N ILE A 56 -4.46 4.94 6.91
CA ILE A 56 -3.93 4.46 8.19
C ILE A 56 -2.49 3.98 8.05
N VAL A 57 -2.20 3.18 7.02
CA VAL A 57 -0.83 2.70 6.78
C VAL A 57 0.13 3.84 6.50
N LEU A 58 -0.28 4.87 5.75
CA LEU A 58 0.57 6.04 5.49
C LEU A 58 0.82 6.86 6.75
N ASN A 59 -0.22 7.12 7.55
CA ASN A 59 -0.07 7.86 8.81
C ASN A 59 0.91 7.16 9.76
N VAL A 60 0.82 5.83 9.87
CA VAL A 60 1.75 5.04 10.65
C VAL A 60 3.13 5.07 10.03
N TYR A 61 3.26 4.87 8.72
CA TYR A 61 4.55 4.91 8.02
C TYR A 61 5.30 6.23 8.25
N ASP A 62 4.60 7.36 8.12
CA ASP A 62 5.16 8.70 8.35
C ASP A 62 5.50 8.96 9.83
N ALA A 63 4.80 8.31 10.77
CA ALA A 63 5.08 8.38 12.21
C ALA A 63 6.22 7.44 12.67
N LEU A 64 6.62 6.47 11.86
CA LEU A 64 7.69 5.51 12.18
C LEU A 64 9.08 6.10 11.87
N ASN A 65 10.10 5.63 12.60
CA ASN A 65 11.51 5.88 12.27
C ASN A 65 11.99 5.00 11.10
N ASP A 66 13.11 5.34 10.47
CA ASP A 66 13.67 4.64 9.30
C ASP A 66 13.82 3.13 9.49
N SER A 67 14.21 2.69 10.69
CA SER A 67 14.36 1.26 11.04
C SER A 67 13.02 0.53 11.02
N ASN A 68 11.97 1.16 11.56
CA ASN A 68 10.63 0.60 11.59
C ASN A 68 9.92 0.71 10.23
N GLN A 69 10.15 1.79 9.48
CA GLN A 69 9.71 1.90 8.08
C GLN A 69 10.31 0.78 7.22
N ALA A 70 11.59 0.47 7.41
CA ALA A 70 12.27 -0.62 6.72
C ALA A 70 11.67 -2.00 7.03
N LYS A 71 11.20 -2.21 8.27
CA LYS A 71 10.49 -3.43 8.66
C LYS A 71 9.07 -3.46 8.09
N LEU A 72 8.36 -2.33 8.12
CA LEU A 72 7.00 -2.23 7.61
C LEU A 72 6.95 -2.45 6.09
N ARG A 73 7.89 -1.88 5.32
CA ARG A 73 7.99 -2.08 3.86
C ARG A 73 8.35 -3.52 3.47
N ALA A 74 9.03 -4.25 4.36
CA ALA A 74 9.39 -5.65 4.13
C ALA A 74 8.19 -6.59 4.34
N CYS A 75 7.16 -6.17 5.07
CA CYS A 75 5.96 -6.95 5.30
C CYS A 75 4.98 -6.89 4.10
N PRO A 76 4.11 -7.91 3.96
CA PRO A 76 3.01 -7.86 3.01
C PRO A 76 1.91 -6.90 3.49
N ILE A 77 1.14 -6.33 2.54
CA ILE A 77 0.06 -5.35 2.79
C ILE A 77 -0.87 -5.72 3.96
N PRO A 78 -1.40 -6.96 4.10
CA PRO A 78 -2.35 -7.27 5.17
C PRO A 78 -1.72 -7.12 6.56
N LYS A 79 -0.42 -7.45 6.66
CA LYS A 79 0.31 -7.34 7.92
C LYS A 79 0.60 -5.87 8.25
N MET A 80 0.91 -5.06 7.23
CA MET A 80 1.07 -3.61 7.40
C MET A 80 -0.21 -2.97 7.92
N VAL A 81 -1.36 -3.31 7.33
CA VAL A 81 -2.67 -2.79 7.76
C VAL A 81 -3.00 -3.23 9.19
N SER A 82 -2.82 -4.51 9.52
CA SER A 82 -3.05 -5.02 10.88
C SER A 82 -2.23 -4.26 11.92
N ILE A 83 -0.91 -4.15 11.73
CA ILE A 83 -0.04 -3.43 12.67
C ILE A 83 -0.47 -1.96 12.78
N SER A 84 -0.81 -1.33 11.67
CA SER A 84 -1.18 0.08 11.66
C SER A 84 -2.52 0.32 12.36
N MET A 85 -3.49 -0.57 12.18
CA MET A 85 -4.77 -0.57 12.89
C MET A 85 -4.59 -0.81 14.38
N ASP A 86 -3.75 -1.78 14.76
CA ASP A 86 -3.44 -2.08 16.16
C ASP A 86 -2.82 -0.85 16.85
N LEU A 87 -1.93 -0.12 16.18
CA LEU A 87 -1.34 1.11 16.70
C LEU A 87 -2.36 2.26 16.82
N LEU A 88 -3.32 2.34 15.90
CA LEU A 88 -4.39 3.33 15.94
C LEU A 88 -5.38 3.06 17.07
N ALA A 89 -5.74 1.80 17.29
CA ALA A 89 -6.73 1.39 18.31
C ALA A 89 -6.20 1.48 19.75
N ASN A 90 -4.88 1.52 19.94
CA ASN A 90 -4.23 1.62 21.25
C ASN A 90 -3.70 3.02 21.58
N ASN A 91 -4.17 4.07 20.86
CA ASN A 91 -3.97 5.48 21.19
C ASN A 91 -5.22 6.09 21.84
#